data_AF-A0AAV7YHB9-F1
#
_entry.id   AF-A0AAV7YHB9-F1
#
_cell.length_a   1.000
_cell.length_b   1.000
_cell.length_c   1.000
_cell.angle_alpha   90.00
_cell.angle_beta   90.00
_cell.angle_gamma   90.00
#
_symmetry.space_group_name_H-M   'P 1'
#
loop_
_entity.id
_entity.type
_entity.pdbx_description
1 polymer ?
#
loop_
_entity_poly.entity_id
_entity_poly.type
_entity_poly.pdbx_seq_one_letter_code
_entity_poly.pdbx_strand_id
1 'polypeptide(L)'
;MSAILFPIALTSIFLLIDLFLIFWFLLTIANHYVAMKRDKLSNKNSEKVKFEYEQEQKEKYTDKGNGKDQEKESQKEKEKENQNKKSKQENRKLERVEKEKRFSFSDFIKQKLFNSWRRKTIKIPKELQLRLQIQLRRYKQQKNYSNEKKKKKIAQELLQTERTYFGLLIILQDCIMIPLREKNYLDDEQIRQFFPGVKNIINFNRIFLKNLEQIMVHYHVGTCFGPIFTKMTDFCKVYTTYVNNYMKAMNNLRQLQIKNKKLKPFIEKQIQNSSKNKTNLESIMITPIQRLPRYILLLEEIVKKTQKTHADYEPLKVSLDKMTQVTSGVNENKKLYDSFYESIKIDKLISKKSKEQHQLNLINNNRRYLQTFEIKSLNYKKRRSKMFLFNDLILICIPIKNNFMRMKKKFTIHKYMKLESIQHITSKKLKSDKYYSLILTLTSDQKLIIRFIEEKNTIGYQKQIEKQIVDNTN
;
A
#
# COMPACT_ATOMS: atom_id res chain seq x y z
N MET A 1 67.27 -6.92 -6.65
CA MET A 1 66.74 -7.10 -5.28
C MET A 1 65.31 -6.57 -5.09
N SER A 2 64.84 -5.53 -5.80
CA SER A 2 63.51 -4.93 -5.57
C SER A 2 62.31 -5.64 -6.24
N ALA A 3 62.52 -6.53 -7.23
CA ALA A 3 61.41 -7.19 -7.96
C ALA A 3 60.85 -8.46 -7.28
N ILE A 4 61.53 -9.00 -6.27
CA ILE A 4 61.13 -10.25 -5.58
C ILE A 4 60.38 -9.96 -4.26
N LEU A 5 60.49 -8.73 -3.72
CA LEU A 5 59.86 -8.35 -2.44
C LEU A 5 58.37 -7.96 -2.58
N PHE A 6 57.93 -7.53 -3.75
CA PHE A 6 56.55 -7.06 -3.97
C PHE A 6 55.47 -8.17 -3.92
N PRO A 7 55.68 -9.38 -4.48
CA PRO A 7 54.71 -10.48 -4.38
C PRO A 7 54.57 -11.01 -2.94
N ILE A 8 55.64 -11.00 -2.16
CA ILE A 8 55.68 -11.48 -0.77
C ILE A 8 54.92 -10.50 0.16
N ALA A 9 54.98 -9.20 -0.13
CA ALA A 9 54.20 -8.18 0.55
C ALA A 9 52.70 -8.29 0.23
N LEU A 10 52.31 -8.62 -1.01
CA LEU A 10 50.90 -8.81 -1.35
C LEU A 10 50.31 -10.07 -0.72
N THR A 11 51.03 -11.20 -0.73
CA THR A 11 50.55 -12.46 -0.14
C THR A 11 50.42 -12.37 1.38
N SER A 12 51.32 -11.64 2.04
CA SER A 12 51.20 -11.35 3.48
C SER A 12 50.03 -10.42 3.81
N ILE A 13 49.71 -9.43 2.95
CA ILE A 13 48.51 -8.60 3.09
C ILE A 13 47.22 -9.42 2.90
N PHE A 14 47.18 -10.35 1.94
CA PHE A 14 46.03 -11.24 1.76
C PHE A 14 45.84 -12.21 2.93
N LEU A 15 46.93 -12.76 3.46
CA LEU A 15 46.88 -13.59 4.67
C LEU A 15 46.43 -12.80 5.90
N LEU A 16 46.84 -11.54 6.02
CA LEU A 16 46.38 -10.63 7.09
C LEU A 16 44.89 -10.29 6.94
N ILE A 17 44.38 -10.11 5.72
CA ILE A 17 42.95 -9.89 5.46
C ILE A 17 42.14 -11.14 5.80
N ASP A 18 42.64 -12.32 5.45
CA ASP A 18 41.98 -13.60 5.77
C ASP A 18 42.01 -13.89 7.27
N LEU A 19 43.13 -13.62 7.96
CA LEU A 19 43.22 -13.65 9.42
C LEU A 19 42.27 -12.64 10.07
N PHE A 20 42.12 -11.45 9.51
CA PHE A 20 41.19 -10.44 10.02
C PHE A 20 39.74 -10.87 9.82
N LEU A 21 39.40 -11.49 8.69
CA LEU A 21 38.06 -12.03 8.42
C LEU A 21 37.74 -13.24 9.31
N ILE A 22 38.71 -14.11 9.56
CA ILE A 22 38.58 -15.25 10.47
C ILE A 22 38.43 -14.75 11.91
N PHE A 23 39.24 -13.77 12.32
CA PHE A 23 39.14 -13.14 13.63
C PHE A 23 37.77 -12.46 13.82
N TRP A 24 37.28 -11.74 12.81
CA TRP A 24 35.97 -11.11 12.86
C TRP A 24 34.84 -12.15 12.88
N PHE A 25 34.99 -13.26 12.15
CA PHE A 25 34.06 -14.39 12.17
C PHE A 25 34.02 -15.09 13.54
N LEU A 26 35.18 -15.34 14.14
CA LEU A 26 35.31 -15.91 15.49
C LEU A 26 34.76 -14.95 16.56
N LEU A 27 35.01 -13.64 16.44
CA LEU A 27 34.45 -12.62 17.32
C LEU A 27 32.92 -12.56 17.20
N THR A 28 32.38 -12.75 15.99
CA THR A 28 30.93 -12.82 15.76
C THR A 28 30.32 -14.07 16.41
N ILE A 29 31.01 -15.21 16.33
CA ILE A 29 30.59 -16.47 16.99
C ILE A 29 30.69 -16.35 18.51
N ALA A 30 31.78 -15.78 19.03
CA ALA A 30 31.99 -15.55 20.46
C ALA A 30 30.91 -14.60 21.02
N ASN A 31 30.61 -13.51 20.31
CA ASN A 31 29.52 -12.60 20.67
C ASN A 31 28.15 -13.29 20.61
N HIS A 32 27.93 -14.21 19.67
CA HIS A 32 26.71 -15.00 19.58
C HIS A 32 26.59 -16.04 20.72
N TYR A 33 27.71 -16.63 21.14
CA TYR A 33 27.78 -17.57 22.25
C TYR A 33 27.57 -16.86 23.60
N VAL A 34 28.21 -15.71 23.80
CA VAL A 34 27.98 -14.84 24.98
C VAL A 34 26.53 -14.37 25.02
N ALA A 35 25.93 -14.01 23.88
CA ALA A 35 24.51 -13.66 23.80
C ALA A 35 23.60 -14.85 24.16
N MET A 36 23.88 -16.07 23.67
CA MET A 36 23.13 -17.27 24.08
C MET A 36 23.26 -17.57 25.57
N LYS A 37 24.46 -17.38 26.15
CA LYS A 37 24.69 -17.58 27.59
C LYS A 37 23.92 -16.53 28.41
N ARG A 38 23.82 -15.29 27.91
CA ARG A 38 23.02 -14.20 28.48
C ARG A 38 21.52 -14.46 28.37
N ASP A 39 21.04 -15.01 27.26
CA ASP A 39 19.63 -15.40 27.06
C ASP A 39 19.25 -16.59 27.96
N LYS A 40 20.16 -17.56 28.15
CA LYS A 40 19.97 -18.64 29.13
C LYS A 40 19.95 -18.13 30.58
N LEU A 41 20.83 -17.19 30.92
CA LEU A 41 20.84 -16.55 32.26
C LEU A 41 19.57 -15.70 32.48
N SER A 42 19.13 -14.97 31.46
CA SER A 42 17.91 -14.16 31.46
C SER A 42 16.65 -15.02 31.62
N ASN A 43 16.56 -16.14 30.88
CA ASN A 43 15.47 -17.09 31.04
C ASN A 43 15.47 -17.74 32.43
N LYS A 44 16.65 -18.14 32.95
CA LYS A 44 16.78 -18.72 34.28
C LYS A 44 16.39 -17.72 35.38
N ASN A 45 16.75 -16.44 35.23
CA ASN A 45 16.32 -15.38 36.13
C ASN A 45 14.80 -15.11 35.99
N SER A 46 14.23 -15.21 34.80
CA SER A 46 12.78 -15.04 34.58
C SER A 46 11.95 -16.18 35.17
N GLU A 47 12.49 -17.41 35.17
CA GLU A 47 11.88 -18.57 35.82
C GLU A 47 12.03 -18.48 37.34
N LYS A 48 13.17 -18.00 37.84
CA LYS A 48 13.38 -17.75 39.28
C LYS A 48 12.43 -16.67 39.82
N VAL A 49 12.26 -15.56 39.09
CA VAL A 49 11.30 -14.49 39.44
C VAL A 49 9.85 -14.97 39.37
N LYS A 50 9.51 -15.86 38.43
CA LYS A 50 8.16 -16.48 38.40
C LYS A 50 7.95 -17.41 39.58
N PHE A 51 8.96 -18.19 39.96
CA PHE A 51 8.89 -19.09 41.11
C PHE A 51 8.79 -18.31 42.43
N GLU A 52 9.58 -17.26 42.62
CA GLU A 52 9.49 -16.36 43.78
C GLU A 52 8.12 -15.67 43.86
N TYR A 53 7.57 -15.22 42.72
CA TYR A 53 6.22 -14.65 42.67
C TYR A 53 5.12 -15.67 43.00
N GLU A 54 5.25 -16.92 42.53
CA GLU A 54 4.31 -18.00 42.88
C GLU A 54 4.40 -18.42 44.35
N GLN A 55 5.57 -18.29 44.99
CA GLN A 55 5.76 -18.50 46.43
C GLN A 55 5.14 -17.36 47.25
N GLU A 56 5.38 -16.10 46.88
CA GLU A 56 4.75 -14.92 47.51
C GLU A 56 3.22 -14.95 47.40
N GLN A 57 2.68 -15.45 46.28
CA GLN A 57 1.24 -15.62 46.13
C GLN A 57 0.71 -16.75 47.02
N LYS A 58 1.45 -17.83 47.24
CA LYS A 58 1.06 -18.92 48.14
C LYS A 58 1.10 -18.51 49.61
N GLU A 59 2.11 -17.75 50.03
CA GLU A 59 2.20 -17.21 51.40
C GLU A 59 1.06 -16.22 51.71
N LYS A 60 0.57 -15.47 50.71
CA LYS A 60 -0.61 -14.60 50.85
C LYS A 60 -1.95 -15.33 50.98
N TYR A 61 -2.04 -16.62 50.63
CA TYR A 61 -3.25 -17.42 50.84
C TYR A 61 -3.29 -18.12 52.21
N THR A 62 -2.16 -18.17 52.92
CA THR A 62 -2.07 -18.73 54.28
C THR A 62 -2.27 -17.71 55.38
N ASP A 63 -2.36 -16.41 55.08
CA ASP A 63 -2.57 -15.37 56.09
C ASP A 63 -3.69 -14.41 55.69
N LYS A 64 -4.93 -14.79 56.00
CA LYS A 64 -6.08 -13.88 56.06
C LYS A 64 -6.56 -13.78 57.50
N GLY A 65 -5.80 -13.04 58.30
CA GLY A 65 -6.23 -12.47 59.57
C GLY A 65 -6.10 -10.94 59.53
N ASN A 66 -7.26 -10.27 59.63
CA ASN A 66 -7.47 -8.84 59.90
C ASN A 66 -7.18 -7.80 58.81
N GLY A 67 -8.28 -7.15 58.38
CA GLY A 67 -8.28 -5.98 57.51
C GLY A 67 -8.15 -4.67 58.28
N LYS A 68 -7.42 -3.75 57.66
CA LYS A 68 -7.69 -2.30 57.51
C LYS A 68 -6.49 -1.70 56.76
N ASP A 69 -6.48 -1.77 55.43
CA ASP A 69 -5.64 -0.92 54.55
C ASP A 69 -5.95 -1.11 53.03
N GLN A 70 -7.20 -1.40 52.67
CA GLN A 70 -7.54 -1.84 51.31
C GLN A 70 -7.59 -0.73 50.22
N GLU A 71 -7.61 0.56 50.58
CA GLU A 71 -7.70 1.63 49.58
C GLU A 71 -6.34 2.20 49.11
N LYS A 72 -5.31 2.17 49.96
CA LYS A 72 -3.96 2.64 49.58
C LYS A 72 -3.16 1.57 48.82
N GLU A 73 -3.42 0.28 49.06
CA GLU A 73 -2.77 -0.82 48.34
C GLU A 73 -3.31 -0.98 46.91
N SER A 74 -4.62 -0.82 46.71
CA SER A 74 -5.27 -0.92 45.38
C SER A 74 -4.78 0.15 44.39
N GLN A 75 -4.48 1.36 44.87
CA GLN A 75 -3.93 2.43 44.01
C GLN A 75 -2.46 2.21 43.66
N LYS A 76 -1.64 1.78 44.63
CA LYS A 76 -0.22 1.43 44.38
C LYS A 76 -0.07 0.21 43.48
N GLU A 77 -0.96 -0.77 43.58
CA GLU A 77 -0.99 -1.94 42.67
C GLU A 77 -1.33 -1.54 41.24
N LYS A 78 -2.33 -0.67 41.02
CA LYS A 78 -2.70 -0.19 39.68
C LYS A 78 -1.59 0.64 39.02
N GLU A 79 -0.85 1.43 39.78
CA GLU A 79 0.29 2.20 39.26
C GLU A 79 1.48 1.30 38.90
N LYS A 80 1.83 0.33 39.76
CA LYS A 80 2.88 -0.66 39.49
C LYS A 80 2.53 -1.55 38.29
N GLU A 81 1.27 -1.95 38.14
CA GLU A 81 0.81 -2.71 36.97
C GLU A 81 0.92 -1.91 35.67
N ASN A 82 0.57 -0.62 35.70
CA ASN A 82 0.65 0.26 34.52
C ASN A 82 2.10 0.55 34.12
N GLN A 83 3.01 0.72 35.09
CA GLN A 83 4.44 0.86 34.81
C GLN A 83 5.03 -0.43 34.23
N ASN A 84 4.66 -1.60 34.76
CA ASN A 84 5.09 -2.89 34.23
C ASN A 84 4.52 -3.20 32.83
N LYS A 85 3.29 -2.75 32.54
CA LYS A 85 2.69 -2.87 31.20
C LYS A 85 3.41 -1.97 30.20
N LYS A 86 3.77 -0.74 30.57
CA LYS A 86 4.55 0.19 29.72
C LYS A 86 5.97 -0.33 29.45
N SER A 87 6.70 -0.78 30.47
CA SER A 87 8.06 -1.32 30.33
C SER A 87 8.10 -2.61 29.49
N LYS A 88 7.14 -3.53 29.67
CA LYS A 88 6.99 -4.71 28.80
C LYS A 88 6.68 -4.34 27.36
N GLN A 89 5.90 -3.29 27.11
CA GLN A 89 5.55 -2.86 25.76
C GLN A 89 6.73 -2.17 25.05
N GLU A 90 7.53 -1.40 25.77
CA GLU A 90 8.77 -0.80 25.28
C GLU A 90 9.85 -1.85 25.01
N ASN A 91 10.06 -2.80 25.92
CA ASN A 91 10.99 -3.92 25.71
C ASN A 91 10.58 -4.79 24.51
N ARG A 92 9.27 -5.03 24.31
CA ARG A 92 8.78 -5.74 23.11
C ARG A 92 8.98 -4.94 21.82
N LYS A 93 8.92 -3.60 21.87
CA LYS A 93 9.20 -2.73 20.71
C LYS A 93 10.70 -2.71 20.40
N LEU A 94 11.55 -2.59 21.42
CA LEU A 94 13.00 -2.64 21.31
C LEU A 94 13.47 -4.01 20.79
N GLU A 95 12.94 -5.11 21.32
CA GLU A 95 13.20 -6.46 20.81
C GLU A 95 12.76 -6.64 19.36
N ARG A 96 11.62 -6.07 18.95
CA ARG A 96 11.17 -6.13 17.54
C ARG A 96 12.11 -5.35 16.63
N VAL A 97 12.52 -4.15 17.03
CA VAL A 97 13.47 -3.32 16.28
C VAL A 97 14.85 -3.98 16.22
N GLU A 98 15.32 -4.61 17.29
CA GLU A 98 16.56 -5.38 17.30
C GLU A 98 16.45 -6.67 16.49
N LYS A 99 15.34 -7.42 16.58
CA LYS A 99 15.09 -8.61 15.74
C LYS A 99 15.01 -8.23 14.26
N GLU A 100 14.40 -7.11 13.90
CA GLU A 100 14.34 -6.59 12.51
C GLU A 100 15.73 -6.14 12.01
N LYS A 101 16.53 -5.46 12.86
CA LYS A 101 17.92 -5.09 12.54
C LYS A 101 18.82 -6.32 12.38
N ARG A 102 18.67 -7.33 13.25
CA ARG A 102 19.41 -8.61 13.21
C ARG A 102 19.02 -9.47 12.00
N PHE A 103 17.73 -9.50 11.62
CA PHE A 103 17.28 -10.22 10.42
C PHE A 103 17.85 -9.61 9.13
N SER A 104 17.85 -8.29 9.00
CA SER A 104 18.31 -7.61 7.79
C SER A 104 19.84 -7.73 7.56
N PHE A 105 20.64 -7.61 8.62
CA PHE A 105 22.11 -7.60 8.50
C PHE A 105 22.69 -9.01 8.28
N SER A 106 22.09 -10.05 8.88
CA SER A 106 22.47 -11.46 8.65
C SER A 106 22.19 -11.92 7.22
N ASP A 107 21.08 -11.44 6.63
CA ASP A 107 20.68 -11.80 5.26
C ASP A 107 21.61 -11.22 4.19
N PHE A 108 22.17 -10.03 4.43
CA PHE A 108 23.14 -9.40 3.52
C PHE A 108 24.45 -10.19 3.43
N ILE A 109 24.98 -10.61 4.58
CA ILE A 109 26.20 -11.43 4.66
C ILE A 109 25.96 -12.79 3.99
N LYS A 110 24.80 -13.42 4.23
CA LYS A 110 24.42 -14.69 3.58
C LYS A 110 24.31 -14.57 2.06
N GLN A 111 23.77 -13.46 1.55
CA GLN A 111 23.60 -13.25 0.11
C GLN A 111 24.93 -12.90 -0.61
N LYS A 112 25.81 -12.14 0.05
CA LYS A 112 27.13 -11.78 -0.49
C LYS A 112 28.09 -12.98 -0.47
N LEU A 113 28.11 -13.75 0.62
CA LEU A 113 28.86 -15.02 0.73
C LEU A 113 28.35 -16.06 -0.28
N PHE A 114 27.03 -16.19 -0.46
CA PHE A 114 26.46 -17.12 -1.45
C PHE A 114 26.83 -16.74 -2.89
N ASN A 115 26.82 -15.45 -3.23
CA ASN A 115 27.23 -14.97 -4.54
C ASN A 115 28.74 -15.12 -4.77
N SER A 116 29.56 -15.03 -3.72
CA SER A 116 31.00 -15.31 -3.78
C SER A 116 31.30 -16.80 -3.92
N TRP A 117 30.58 -17.66 -3.18
CA TRP A 117 30.66 -19.13 -3.30
C TRP A 117 30.21 -19.64 -4.68
N ARG A 118 29.12 -19.10 -5.24
CA ARG A 118 28.63 -19.45 -6.59
C ARG A 118 29.65 -19.11 -7.69
N ARG A 119 30.54 -18.14 -7.44
CA ARG A 119 31.62 -17.75 -8.36
C ARG A 119 32.90 -18.58 -8.18
N LYS A 120 32.87 -19.67 -7.38
CA LYS A 120 33.99 -20.59 -7.12
C LYS A 120 35.26 -19.96 -6.54
N THR A 121 35.19 -18.80 -5.89
CA THR A 121 36.39 -18.13 -5.33
C THR A 121 36.77 -18.58 -3.92
N ILE A 122 35.95 -19.39 -3.23
CA ILE A 122 36.23 -19.87 -1.86
C ILE A 122 35.80 -21.35 -1.72
N LYS A 123 36.73 -22.24 -1.36
CA LYS A 123 36.45 -23.65 -1.01
C LYS A 123 35.90 -23.71 0.42
N ILE A 124 34.58 -23.82 0.57
CA ILE A 124 33.91 -23.96 1.88
C ILE A 124 33.89 -25.44 2.29
N PRO A 125 34.27 -25.81 3.53
CA PRO A 125 34.16 -27.18 4.05
C PRO A 125 32.76 -27.80 3.90
N LYS A 126 32.67 -29.11 3.62
CA LYS A 126 31.39 -29.82 3.36
C LYS A 126 30.37 -29.64 4.49
N GLU A 127 30.80 -29.62 5.74
CA GLU A 127 29.92 -29.40 6.91
C GLU A 127 29.29 -28.00 6.93
N LEU A 128 30.05 -26.97 6.57
CA LEU A 128 29.56 -25.60 6.47
C LEU A 128 28.64 -25.41 5.26
N GLN A 129 28.88 -26.14 4.15
CA GLN A 129 27.96 -26.17 3.01
C GLN A 129 26.59 -26.73 3.43
N LEU A 130 26.57 -27.82 4.20
CA LEU A 130 25.33 -28.40 4.71
C LEU A 130 24.59 -27.45 5.66
N ARG A 131 25.30 -26.82 6.60
CA ARG A 131 24.71 -25.82 7.51
C ARG A 131 24.15 -24.61 6.76
N LEU A 132 24.85 -24.11 5.74
CA LEU A 132 24.38 -23.03 4.86
C LEU A 132 23.14 -23.45 4.06
N GLN A 133 23.12 -24.67 3.51
CA GLN A 133 21.95 -25.20 2.80
C GLN A 133 20.73 -25.31 3.72
N ILE A 134 20.88 -25.81 4.96
CA ILE A 134 19.80 -25.89 5.94
C ILE A 134 19.30 -24.49 6.30
N GLN A 135 20.19 -23.53 6.54
CA GLN A 135 19.80 -22.14 6.83
C GLN A 135 19.08 -21.50 5.63
N LEU A 136 19.53 -21.73 4.40
CA LEU A 136 18.86 -21.24 3.19
C LEU A 136 17.50 -21.88 2.98
N ARG A 137 17.34 -23.19 3.25
CA ARG A 137 16.04 -23.88 3.22
C ARG A 137 15.08 -23.28 4.25
N ARG A 138 15.52 -23.10 5.50
CA ARG A 138 14.73 -22.45 6.55
C ARG A 138 14.33 -21.02 6.17
N TYR A 139 15.27 -20.24 5.63
CA TYR A 139 14.99 -18.89 5.14
C TYR A 139 13.96 -18.87 4.02
N LYS A 140 14.12 -19.72 3.00
CA LYS A 140 13.15 -19.86 1.89
C LYS A 140 11.78 -20.26 2.42
N GLN A 141 11.72 -21.19 3.35
CA GLN A 141 10.46 -21.65 3.96
C GLN A 141 9.76 -20.54 4.76
N GLN A 142 10.50 -19.79 5.59
CA GLN A 142 9.96 -18.64 6.32
C GLN A 142 9.47 -17.54 5.37
N LYS A 143 10.24 -17.25 4.31
CA LYS A 143 9.86 -16.28 3.29
C LYS A 143 8.60 -16.72 2.52
N ASN A 144 8.51 -18.00 2.16
CA ASN A 144 7.35 -18.59 1.50
C ASN A 144 6.11 -18.51 2.40
N TYR A 145 6.22 -18.90 3.67
CA TYR A 145 5.14 -18.77 4.64
C TYR A 145 4.68 -17.31 4.83
N SER A 146 5.62 -16.35 4.87
CA SER A 146 5.30 -14.91 4.90
C SER A 146 4.59 -14.45 3.62
N ASN A 147 5.01 -14.95 2.46
CA ASN A 147 4.38 -14.64 1.18
C ASN A 147 2.98 -15.23 1.05
N GLU A 148 2.75 -16.47 1.49
CA GLU A 148 1.42 -17.09 1.51
C GLU A 148 0.45 -16.34 2.42
N LYS A 149 0.89 -15.93 3.62
CA LYS A 149 0.07 -15.06 4.49
C LYS A 149 -0.31 -13.75 3.79
N LYS A 150 0.60 -13.16 3.02
CA LYS A 150 0.32 -11.94 2.25
C LYS A 150 -0.61 -12.23 1.06
N LYS A 151 -0.41 -13.34 0.34
CA LYS A 151 -1.30 -13.81 -0.75
C LYS A 151 -2.73 -13.98 -0.23
N LYS A 152 -2.92 -14.64 0.92
CA LYS A 152 -4.23 -14.78 1.57
C LYS A 152 -4.89 -13.43 1.86
N LYS A 153 -4.14 -12.46 2.40
CA LYS A 153 -4.65 -11.11 2.68
C LYS A 153 -5.09 -10.38 1.40
N ILE A 154 -4.30 -10.48 0.33
CA ILE A 154 -4.64 -9.88 -0.97
C ILE A 154 -5.91 -10.54 -1.56
N ALA A 155 -6.03 -11.87 -1.44
CA ALA A 155 -7.22 -12.59 -1.90
C ALA A 155 -8.47 -12.24 -1.07
N GLN A 156 -8.32 -12.03 0.24
CA GLN A 156 -9.39 -11.53 1.10
C GLN A 156 -9.81 -10.10 0.73
N GLU A 157 -8.84 -9.24 0.43
CA GLU A 157 -9.12 -7.88 -0.08
C GLU A 157 -9.86 -7.92 -1.42
N LEU A 158 -9.44 -8.78 -2.35
CA LEU A 158 -10.12 -8.99 -3.61
C LEU A 158 -11.59 -9.36 -3.39
N LEU A 159 -11.86 -10.37 -2.55
CA LEU A 159 -13.21 -10.82 -2.25
C LEU A 159 -14.06 -9.73 -1.58
N GLN A 160 -13.52 -9.09 -0.55
CA GLN A 160 -14.28 -8.07 0.19
C GLN A 160 -14.62 -6.88 -0.71
N THR A 161 -13.66 -6.41 -1.50
CA THR A 161 -13.88 -5.30 -2.42
C THR A 161 -14.76 -5.70 -3.61
N GLU A 162 -14.79 -6.98 -4.00
CA GLU A 162 -15.69 -7.51 -5.02
C GLU A 162 -17.14 -7.50 -4.54
N ARG A 163 -17.41 -7.90 -3.30
CA ARG A 163 -18.75 -7.82 -2.70
C ARG A 163 -19.27 -6.38 -2.68
N THR A 164 -18.43 -5.44 -2.26
CA THR A 164 -18.80 -4.01 -2.28
C THR A 164 -19.08 -3.54 -3.70
N TYR A 165 -18.24 -3.89 -4.67
CA TYR A 165 -18.41 -3.49 -6.06
C TYR A 165 -19.68 -4.09 -6.69
N PHE A 166 -19.91 -5.39 -6.50
CA PHE A 166 -21.13 -6.05 -6.97
C PHE A 166 -22.38 -5.44 -6.35
N GLY A 167 -22.37 -5.12 -5.04
CA GLY A 167 -23.46 -4.42 -4.38
C GLY A 167 -23.78 -3.06 -5.03
N LEU A 168 -22.77 -2.29 -5.43
CA LEU A 168 -22.97 -1.03 -6.15
C LEU A 168 -23.57 -1.24 -7.55
N LEU A 169 -23.20 -2.31 -8.25
CA LEU A 169 -23.81 -2.64 -9.54
C LEU A 169 -25.27 -3.08 -9.40
N ILE A 170 -25.61 -3.81 -8.34
CA ILE A 170 -27.00 -4.18 -8.04
C ILE A 170 -27.83 -2.94 -7.72
N ILE A 171 -27.31 -2.00 -6.93
CA ILE A 171 -27.98 -0.70 -6.69
C ILE A 171 -28.21 0.04 -8.01
N LEU A 172 -27.22 0.05 -8.90
CA LEU A 172 -27.35 0.67 -10.23
C LEU A 172 -28.48 0.03 -11.05
N GLN A 173 -28.62 -1.30 -11.01
CA GLN A 173 -29.67 -1.99 -11.73
C GLN A 173 -31.04 -1.81 -11.05
N ASP A 174 -31.16 -2.24 -9.81
CA ASP A 174 -32.44 -2.47 -9.15
C ASP A 174 -33.04 -1.18 -8.58
N CYS A 175 -32.21 -0.23 -8.17
CA CYS A 175 -32.68 1.03 -7.57
C CYS A 175 -32.70 2.18 -8.58
N ILE A 176 -32.02 2.06 -9.72
CA ILE A 176 -31.89 3.15 -10.70
C ILE A 176 -32.45 2.74 -12.06
N MET A 177 -31.86 1.75 -12.72
CA MET A 177 -32.28 1.38 -14.09
C MET A 177 -33.73 0.87 -14.14
N ILE A 178 -34.13 -0.03 -13.23
CA ILE A 178 -35.49 -0.58 -13.21
C ILE A 178 -36.53 0.50 -12.88
N PRO A 179 -36.38 1.32 -11.81
CA PRO A 179 -37.36 2.35 -11.49
C PRO A 179 -37.44 3.46 -12.54
N LEU A 180 -36.35 3.79 -13.24
CA LEU A 180 -36.36 4.74 -14.35
C LEU A 180 -37.18 4.23 -15.54
N ARG A 181 -37.14 2.92 -15.79
CA ARG A 181 -37.95 2.26 -16.81
C ARG A 181 -39.41 2.18 -16.40
N GLU A 182 -39.71 1.71 -15.19
CA GLU A 182 -41.09 1.52 -14.70
C GLU A 182 -41.87 2.84 -14.56
N LYS A 183 -41.17 3.93 -14.20
CA LYS A 183 -41.78 5.27 -14.12
C LYS A 183 -41.80 6.01 -15.46
N ASN A 184 -41.43 5.35 -16.56
CA ASN A 184 -41.37 5.92 -17.91
C ASN A 184 -40.53 7.20 -17.99
N TYR A 185 -39.50 7.33 -17.15
CA TYR A 185 -38.52 8.42 -17.29
C TYR A 185 -37.62 8.21 -18.49
N LEU A 186 -37.34 6.95 -18.82
CA LEU A 186 -36.48 6.53 -19.91
C LEU A 186 -37.10 5.33 -20.64
N ASP A 187 -37.05 5.34 -21.96
CA ASP A 187 -37.40 4.17 -22.77
C ASP A 187 -36.27 3.12 -22.78
N ASP A 188 -36.54 1.96 -23.38
CA ASP A 188 -35.57 0.85 -23.43
C ASP A 188 -34.31 1.16 -24.22
N GLU A 189 -34.40 2.02 -25.23
CA GLU A 189 -33.27 2.42 -26.04
C GLU A 189 -32.38 3.40 -25.27
N GLN A 190 -33.00 4.40 -24.64
CA GLN A 190 -32.38 5.34 -23.74
C GLN A 190 -31.69 4.63 -22.58
N ILE A 191 -32.33 3.65 -21.94
CA ILE A 191 -31.67 2.84 -20.88
C ILE A 191 -30.40 2.16 -21.41
N ARG A 192 -30.42 1.60 -22.63
CA ARG A 192 -29.21 1.01 -23.24
C ARG A 192 -28.14 2.05 -23.55
N GLN A 193 -28.52 3.25 -23.96
CA GLN A 193 -27.60 4.36 -24.24
C GLN A 193 -26.98 4.95 -22.96
N PHE A 194 -27.76 5.09 -21.89
CA PHE A 194 -27.32 5.64 -20.60
C PHE A 194 -26.54 4.63 -19.74
N PHE A 195 -26.83 3.34 -19.88
CA PHE A 195 -26.22 2.28 -19.09
C PHE A 195 -25.64 1.16 -19.99
N PRO A 196 -24.63 1.48 -20.81
CA PRO A 196 -24.16 0.61 -21.89
C PRO A 196 -23.51 -0.67 -21.37
N GLY A 197 -24.17 -1.81 -21.53
CA GLY A 197 -23.59 -3.12 -21.16
C GLY A 197 -23.55 -3.43 -19.66
N VAL A 198 -24.24 -2.64 -18.81
CA VAL A 198 -24.28 -2.86 -17.35
C VAL A 198 -24.80 -4.26 -16.98
N LYS A 199 -25.84 -4.75 -17.66
CA LYS A 199 -26.38 -6.10 -17.43
C LYS A 199 -25.33 -7.20 -17.64
N ASN A 200 -24.51 -7.06 -18.67
CA ASN A 200 -23.44 -8.03 -18.96
C ASN A 200 -22.35 -7.99 -17.88
N ILE A 201 -21.99 -6.78 -17.42
CA ILE A 201 -21.07 -6.59 -16.30
C ILE A 201 -21.62 -7.24 -15.03
N ILE A 202 -22.90 -7.07 -14.71
CA ILE A 202 -23.52 -7.67 -13.51
C ILE A 202 -23.50 -9.19 -13.58
N ASN A 203 -23.93 -9.78 -14.70
CA ASN A 203 -23.96 -11.23 -14.87
C ASN A 203 -22.57 -11.84 -14.73
N PHE A 204 -21.55 -11.20 -15.31
CA PHE A 204 -20.17 -11.61 -15.14
C PHE A 204 -19.74 -11.55 -13.67
N ASN A 205 -19.90 -10.39 -13.01
CA ASN A 205 -19.43 -10.22 -11.64
C ASN A 205 -20.18 -11.14 -10.65
N ARG A 206 -21.43 -11.51 -10.94
CA ARG A 206 -22.17 -12.53 -10.17
C ARG A 206 -21.46 -13.89 -10.23
N ILE A 207 -21.10 -14.34 -11.42
CA ILE A 207 -20.38 -15.61 -11.62
C ILE A 207 -18.98 -15.53 -11.00
N PHE A 208 -18.28 -14.42 -11.21
CA PHE A 208 -16.94 -14.19 -10.68
C PHE A 208 -16.91 -14.19 -9.15
N LEU A 209 -17.85 -13.47 -8.51
CA LEU A 209 -17.99 -13.42 -7.06
C LEU A 209 -18.28 -14.80 -6.48
N LYS A 210 -19.23 -15.55 -7.07
CA LYS A 210 -19.54 -16.93 -6.64
C LYS A 210 -18.30 -17.83 -6.68
N ASN A 211 -17.53 -17.78 -7.77
CA ASN A 211 -16.30 -18.56 -7.90
C ASN A 211 -15.24 -18.13 -6.87
N LEU A 212 -15.08 -16.83 -6.64
CA LEU A 212 -14.16 -16.31 -5.63
C LEU A 212 -14.55 -16.75 -4.21
N GLU A 213 -15.83 -16.72 -3.87
CA GLU A 213 -16.32 -17.17 -2.56
C GLU A 213 -16.02 -18.65 -2.33
N GLN A 214 -16.28 -19.50 -3.33
CA GLN A 214 -15.98 -20.93 -3.27
C GLN A 214 -14.48 -21.19 -3.06
N ILE A 215 -13.61 -20.50 -3.81
CA ILE A 215 -12.16 -20.63 -3.62
C ILE A 215 -11.72 -20.17 -2.23
N MET A 216 -12.30 -19.09 -1.71
CA MET A 216 -11.90 -18.53 -0.42
C MET A 216 -12.37 -19.36 0.77
N VAL A 217 -13.50 -20.08 0.66
CA VAL A 217 -13.95 -21.04 1.66
C VAL A 217 -12.95 -22.20 1.80
N HIS A 218 -12.44 -22.72 0.69
CA HIS A 218 -11.48 -23.84 0.66
C HIS A 218 -10.02 -23.39 0.51
N TYR A 219 -9.70 -22.18 1.01
CA TYR A 219 -8.37 -21.61 0.85
C TYR A 219 -7.28 -22.40 1.60
N HIS A 220 -6.29 -22.88 0.84
CA HIS A 220 -5.09 -23.57 1.30
C HIS A 220 -3.84 -23.11 0.52
N VAL A 221 -2.64 -23.54 0.92
CA VAL A 221 -1.37 -23.09 0.30
C VAL A 221 -1.27 -23.42 -1.20
N GLY A 222 -1.91 -24.52 -1.64
CA GLY A 222 -1.96 -24.93 -3.04
C GLY A 222 -3.06 -24.29 -3.87
N THR A 223 -3.81 -23.33 -3.32
CA THR A 223 -4.95 -22.72 -4.03
C THR A 223 -4.52 -22.00 -5.30
N CYS A 224 -5.14 -22.36 -6.41
CA CYS A 224 -4.92 -21.77 -7.72
C CYS A 224 -6.01 -20.74 -8.05
N PHE A 225 -5.60 -19.49 -8.31
CA PHE A 225 -6.46 -18.39 -8.74
C PHE A 225 -6.45 -18.19 -10.26
N GLY A 226 -5.46 -18.75 -10.96
CA GLY A 226 -5.28 -18.67 -12.40
C GLY A 226 -6.56 -18.94 -13.19
N PRO A 227 -7.28 -20.05 -12.98
CA PRO A 227 -8.51 -20.35 -13.74
C PRO A 227 -9.59 -19.25 -13.63
N ILE A 228 -9.72 -18.61 -12.47
CA ILE A 228 -10.66 -17.51 -12.27
C ILE A 228 -10.24 -16.28 -13.07
N PHE A 229 -8.95 -15.92 -13.01
CA PHE A 229 -8.42 -14.78 -13.76
C PHE A 229 -8.34 -15.03 -15.27
N THR A 230 -8.15 -16.28 -15.71
CA THR A 230 -8.22 -16.62 -17.13
C THR A 230 -9.63 -16.38 -17.65
N LYS A 231 -10.67 -16.89 -16.98
CA LYS A 231 -12.07 -16.60 -17.36
C LYS A 231 -12.31 -15.10 -17.40
N MET A 232 -11.80 -14.36 -16.41
CA MET A 232 -11.92 -12.90 -16.37
C MET A 232 -11.34 -12.20 -17.61
N THR A 233 -10.24 -12.70 -18.19
CA THR A 233 -9.65 -12.09 -19.39
C THR A 233 -10.60 -12.09 -20.58
N ASP A 234 -11.42 -13.14 -20.73
CA ASP A 234 -12.40 -13.25 -21.82
C ASP A 234 -13.51 -12.18 -21.67
N PHE A 235 -13.84 -11.81 -20.42
CA PHE A 235 -14.86 -10.81 -20.11
C PHE A 235 -14.34 -9.38 -20.03
N CYS A 236 -13.02 -9.13 -20.07
CA CYS A 236 -12.50 -7.77 -20.14
C CYS A 236 -13.05 -7.02 -21.37
N LYS A 237 -13.39 -7.73 -22.46
CA LYS A 237 -14.07 -7.17 -23.64
C LYS A 237 -15.45 -6.56 -23.31
N VAL A 238 -16.20 -7.14 -22.36
CA VAL A 238 -17.50 -6.63 -21.93
C VAL A 238 -17.36 -5.25 -21.29
N TYR A 239 -16.28 -5.06 -20.53
CA TYR A 239 -15.99 -3.77 -19.92
C TYR A 239 -15.58 -2.71 -20.96
N THR A 240 -14.97 -3.10 -22.08
CA THR A 240 -14.60 -2.18 -23.16
C THR A 240 -15.81 -1.40 -23.69
N THR A 241 -16.95 -2.07 -23.90
CA THR A 241 -18.19 -1.40 -24.34
C THR A 241 -18.67 -0.35 -23.35
N TYR A 242 -18.62 -0.65 -22.05
CA TYR A 242 -19.01 0.29 -21.01
C TYR A 242 -18.02 1.47 -20.95
N VAL A 243 -16.72 1.16 -20.94
CA VAL A 243 -15.69 2.19 -20.81
C VAL A 243 -15.69 3.13 -22.01
N ASN A 244 -15.84 2.65 -23.25
CA ASN A 244 -15.86 3.51 -24.43
C ASN A 244 -17.08 4.46 -24.41
N ASN A 245 -18.26 3.95 -24.04
CA ASN A 245 -19.50 4.73 -24.09
C ASN A 245 -19.77 5.59 -22.84
N TYR A 246 -18.99 5.42 -21.77
CA TYR A 246 -19.24 6.06 -20.47
C TYR A 246 -19.37 7.59 -20.54
N MET A 247 -18.46 8.28 -21.24
CA MET A 247 -18.48 9.76 -21.30
C MET A 247 -19.73 10.27 -22.02
N LYS A 248 -20.12 9.61 -23.12
CA LYS A 248 -21.33 9.93 -23.87
C LYS A 248 -22.57 9.70 -23.00
N ALA A 249 -22.66 8.54 -22.35
CA ALA A 249 -23.74 8.20 -21.43
C ALA A 249 -23.87 9.24 -20.30
N MET A 250 -22.77 9.62 -19.67
CA MET A 250 -22.73 10.62 -18.60
C MET A 250 -23.18 12.01 -19.05
N ASN A 251 -22.71 12.48 -20.20
CA ASN A 251 -23.08 13.79 -20.73
C ASN A 251 -24.56 13.85 -21.08
N ASN A 252 -25.08 12.82 -21.75
CA ASN A 252 -26.48 12.75 -22.10
C ASN A 252 -27.36 12.69 -20.83
N LEU A 253 -26.94 11.95 -19.80
CA LEU A 253 -27.69 11.82 -18.55
C LEU A 253 -27.75 13.16 -17.81
N ARG A 254 -26.66 13.93 -17.79
CA ARG A 254 -26.64 15.30 -17.26
C ARG A 254 -27.57 16.23 -18.03
N GLN A 255 -27.56 16.17 -19.36
CA GLN A 255 -28.47 16.96 -20.20
C GLN A 255 -29.94 16.61 -19.91
N LEU A 256 -30.26 15.33 -19.72
CA LEU A 256 -31.61 14.93 -19.31
C LEU A 256 -31.99 15.42 -17.92
N GLN A 257 -31.06 15.41 -16.96
CA GLN A 257 -31.33 15.97 -15.62
C GLN A 257 -31.58 17.48 -15.66
N ILE A 258 -30.94 18.20 -16.58
CA ILE A 258 -31.21 19.64 -16.81
C ILE A 258 -32.59 19.84 -17.43
N LYS A 259 -32.94 19.04 -18.44
CA LYS A 259 -34.24 19.11 -19.12
C LYS A 259 -35.40 18.70 -18.21
N ASN A 260 -35.24 17.62 -17.44
CA ASN A 260 -36.25 17.09 -16.53
C ASN A 260 -35.85 17.30 -15.07
N LYS A 261 -36.30 18.43 -14.50
CA LYS A 261 -36.01 18.81 -13.10
C LYS A 261 -36.48 17.80 -12.06
N LYS A 262 -37.42 16.89 -12.39
CA LYS A 262 -37.91 15.83 -11.48
C LYS A 262 -37.00 14.59 -11.46
N LEU A 263 -36.16 14.40 -12.48
CA LEU A 263 -35.32 13.20 -12.63
C LEU A 263 -34.19 13.14 -11.59
N LYS A 264 -33.46 14.25 -11.41
CA LYS A 264 -32.36 14.33 -10.44
C LYS A 264 -32.79 14.02 -8.99
N PRO A 265 -33.82 14.69 -8.42
CA PRO A 265 -34.26 14.39 -7.05
C PRO A 265 -34.82 12.97 -6.91
N PHE A 266 -35.45 12.43 -7.96
CA PHE A 266 -35.89 11.03 -7.96
C PHE A 266 -34.71 10.06 -7.80
N ILE A 267 -33.67 10.21 -8.63
CA ILE A 267 -32.46 9.38 -8.58
C ILE A 267 -31.76 9.51 -7.21
N GLU A 268 -31.61 10.75 -6.73
CA GLU A 268 -30.99 11.00 -5.41
C GLU A 268 -31.76 10.31 -4.28
N LYS A 269 -33.09 10.37 -4.30
CA LYS A 269 -33.95 9.68 -3.33
C LYS A 269 -33.80 8.16 -3.40
N GLN A 270 -33.76 7.58 -4.61
CA GLN A 270 -33.54 6.13 -4.78
C GLN A 270 -32.19 5.68 -4.21
N ILE A 271 -31.13 6.46 -4.44
CA ILE A 271 -29.80 6.13 -3.94
C ILE A 271 -29.73 6.27 -2.41
N GLN A 272 -30.36 7.30 -1.84
CA GLN A 272 -30.43 7.49 -0.38
C GLN A 272 -31.16 6.35 0.31
N ASN A 273 -32.21 5.80 -0.30
CA ASN A 273 -32.97 4.68 0.27
C ASN A 273 -32.21 3.34 0.20
N SER A 274 -31.33 3.18 -0.79
CA SER A 274 -30.65 1.91 -1.07
C SER A 274 -29.23 1.83 -0.49
N SER A 275 -28.57 2.98 -0.29
CA SER A 275 -27.21 3.05 0.22
C SER A 275 -27.14 3.89 1.49
N LYS A 276 -26.64 3.30 2.58
CA LYS A 276 -26.33 4.04 3.83
C LYS A 276 -25.21 5.08 3.62
N ASN A 277 -24.42 4.94 2.56
CA ASN A 277 -23.35 5.86 2.22
C ASN A 277 -23.88 6.92 1.25
N LYS A 278 -23.56 8.20 1.49
CA LYS A 278 -23.88 9.36 0.64
C LYS A 278 -23.14 9.31 -0.71
N THR A 279 -23.38 8.28 -1.50
CA THR A 279 -22.85 8.11 -2.86
C THR A 279 -23.80 8.76 -3.86
N ASN A 280 -23.27 9.48 -4.86
CA ASN A 280 -24.08 9.99 -5.97
C ASN A 280 -24.05 9.02 -7.17
N LEU A 281 -24.94 9.22 -8.14
CA LEU A 281 -25.03 8.37 -9.33
C LEU A 281 -23.70 8.31 -10.09
N GLU A 282 -23.02 9.45 -10.22
CA GLU A 282 -21.74 9.55 -10.93
C GLU A 282 -20.67 8.70 -10.26
N SER A 283 -20.64 8.67 -8.92
CA SER A 283 -19.73 7.82 -8.15
C SER A 283 -20.00 6.34 -8.37
N ILE A 284 -21.25 5.93 -8.61
CA ILE A 284 -21.61 4.53 -8.86
C ILE A 284 -21.23 4.17 -10.30
N MET A 285 -21.59 5.03 -11.27
CA MET A 285 -21.34 4.79 -12.69
C MET A 285 -19.85 4.79 -13.05
N ILE A 286 -18.98 5.49 -12.33
CA ILE A 286 -17.53 5.44 -12.59
C ILE A 286 -16.88 4.14 -12.08
N THR A 287 -17.54 3.37 -11.19
CA THR A 287 -16.93 2.21 -10.54
C THR A 287 -16.44 1.11 -11.48
N PRO A 288 -17.10 0.75 -12.61
CA PRO A 288 -16.59 -0.30 -13.50
C PRO A 288 -15.26 0.10 -14.16
N ILE A 289 -15.10 1.38 -14.51
CA ILE A 289 -13.86 1.93 -15.07
C ILE A 289 -12.74 1.85 -14.03
N GLN A 290 -13.07 2.13 -12.76
CA GLN A 290 -12.13 2.07 -11.64
C GLN A 290 -11.79 0.63 -11.21
N ARG A 291 -12.72 -0.31 -11.36
CA ARG A 291 -12.50 -1.69 -10.93
C ARG A 291 -11.49 -2.41 -11.81
N LEU A 292 -11.50 -2.17 -13.12
CA LEU A 292 -10.56 -2.78 -14.08
C LEU A 292 -9.07 -2.63 -13.68
N PRO A 293 -8.53 -1.41 -13.44
CA PRO A 293 -7.18 -1.22 -12.94
C PRO A 293 -6.87 -1.96 -11.63
N ARG A 294 -7.85 -2.06 -10.72
CA ARG A 294 -7.67 -2.74 -9.43
C ARG A 294 -7.45 -4.23 -9.61
N TYR A 295 -8.13 -4.87 -10.54
CA TYR A 295 -7.92 -6.29 -10.81
C TYR A 295 -6.49 -6.58 -11.27
N ILE A 296 -5.95 -5.77 -12.18
CA ILE A 296 -4.56 -5.90 -12.64
C ILE A 296 -3.59 -5.74 -11.47
N LEU A 297 -3.78 -4.74 -10.62
CA LEU A 297 -2.91 -4.52 -9.47
C LEU A 297 -2.97 -5.62 -8.41
N LEU A 298 -4.16 -6.17 -8.15
CA LEU A 298 -4.33 -7.29 -7.22
C LEU A 298 -3.71 -8.56 -7.81
N LEU A 299 -3.93 -8.82 -9.09
CA LEU A 299 -3.34 -9.94 -9.82
C LEU A 299 -1.81 -9.87 -9.85
N GLU A 300 -1.24 -8.70 -10.15
CA GLU A 300 0.19 -8.44 -10.06
C GLU A 300 0.77 -8.79 -8.68
N GLU A 301 0.05 -8.43 -7.61
CA GLU A 301 0.48 -8.73 -6.25
C GLU A 301 0.40 -10.22 -5.94
N ILE A 302 -0.66 -10.89 -6.38
CA ILE A 302 -0.81 -12.35 -6.26
C ILE A 302 0.35 -13.06 -7.01
N VAL A 303 0.66 -12.65 -8.24
CA VAL A 303 1.80 -13.18 -9.02
C VAL A 303 3.12 -12.96 -8.25
N LYS A 304 3.35 -11.75 -7.71
CA LYS A 304 4.57 -11.43 -6.93
C LYS A 304 4.70 -12.25 -5.64
N LYS A 305 3.60 -12.77 -5.09
CA LYS A 305 3.59 -13.63 -3.89
C LYS A 305 3.58 -15.12 -4.21
N THR A 306 3.27 -15.49 -5.44
CA THR A 306 3.25 -16.88 -5.89
C THR A 306 4.66 -17.34 -6.23
N GLN A 307 5.04 -18.54 -5.78
CA GLN A 307 6.34 -19.12 -6.07
C GLN A 307 6.42 -19.54 -7.54
N LYS A 308 7.57 -19.37 -8.19
CA LYS A 308 7.75 -19.75 -9.60
C LYS A 308 7.55 -21.25 -9.87
N THR A 309 7.73 -22.08 -8.84
CA THR A 309 7.52 -23.53 -8.88
C THR A 309 6.06 -23.92 -8.64
N HIS A 310 5.18 -22.98 -8.31
CA HIS A 310 3.77 -23.23 -8.08
C HIS A 310 3.04 -23.38 -9.41
N ALA A 311 2.15 -24.37 -9.55
CA ALA A 311 1.41 -24.65 -10.79
C ALA A 311 0.63 -23.42 -11.30
N ASP A 312 0.11 -22.61 -10.38
CA ASP A 312 -0.62 -21.37 -10.68
C ASP A 312 0.23 -20.20 -11.22
N TYR A 313 1.57 -20.26 -11.14
CA TYR A 313 2.42 -19.12 -11.50
C TYR A 313 2.29 -18.71 -12.96
N GLU A 314 2.42 -19.65 -13.90
CA GLU A 314 2.32 -19.36 -15.33
C GLU A 314 0.88 -18.97 -15.74
N PRO A 315 -0.20 -19.69 -15.31
CA PRO A 315 -1.57 -19.25 -15.58
C PRO A 315 -1.88 -17.82 -15.10
N LEU A 316 -1.40 -17.45 -13.91
CA LEU A 316 -1.58 -16.09 -13.39
C LEU A 316 -0.82 -15.04 -14.20
N LYS A 317 0.39 -15.37 -14.66
CA LYS A 317 1.21 -14.47 -15.48
C LYS A 317 0.57 -14.26 -16.85
N VAL A 318 0.12 -15.33 -17.50
CA VAL A 318 -0.61 -15.25 -18.79
C VAL A 318 -1.89 -14.44 -18.63
N SER A 319 -2.64 -14.64 -17.54
CA SER A 319 -3.84 -13.86 -17.27
C SER A 319 -3.52 -12.37 -17.06
N LEU A 320 -2.43 -12.06 -16.36
CA LEU A 320 -1.98 -10.69 -16.13
C LEU A 320 -1.63 -9.99 -17.45
N ASP A 321 -0.87 -10.66 -18.31
CA ASP A 321 -0.47 -10.12 -19.60
C ASP A 321 -1.71 -9.85 -20.48
N LYS A 322 -2.64 -10.81 -20.55
CA LYS A 322 -3.92 -10.67 -21.29
C LYS A 322 -4.78 -9.53 -20.75
N MET A 323 -4.98 -9.44 -19.43
CA MET A 323 -5.76 -8.35 -18.83
C MET A 323 -5.13 -6.98 -19.11
N THR A 324 -3.79 -6.90 -19.12
CA THR A 324 -3.05 -5.67 -19.42
C THR A 324 -3.19 -5.27 -20.89
N GLN A 325 -3.18 -6.24 -21.81
CA GLN A 325 -3.40 -5.98 -23.24
C GLN A 325 -4.82 -5.49 -23.53
N VAL A 326 -5.84 -6.15 -22.99
CA VAL A 326 -7.24 -5.74 -23.21
C VAL A 326 -7.52 -4.35 -22.64
N THR A 327 -6.97 -4.03 -21.47
CA THR A 327 -7.13 -2.70 -20.87
C THR A 327 -6.35 -1.61 -21.60
N SER A 328 -5.22 -1.94 -22.23
CA SER A 328 -4.45 -1.01 -23.06
C SER A 328 -5.17 -0.62 -24.36
N GLY A 329 -6.05 -1.48 -24.88
CA GLY A 329 -6.84 -1.25 -26.10
C GLY A 329 -8.10 -0.38 -25.91
N VAL A 330 -8.37 0.12 -24.70
CA VAL A 330 -9.54 0.96 -24.40
C VAL A 330 -9.20 2.43 -24.71
N ASN A 331 -9.55 2.88 -25.92
CA ASN A 331 -8.94 4.07 -26.54
C ASN A 331 -9.50 5.43 -26.06
N GLU A 332 -10.80 5.55 -25.75
CA GLU A 332 -11.43 6.87 -25.54
C GLU A 332 -11.42 7.36 -24.08
N ASN A 333 -11.41 6.44 -23.11
CA ASN A 333 -11.36 6.76 -21.67
C ASN A 333 -10.05 6.32 -21.00
N LYS A 334 -9.00 6.10 -21.81
CA LYS A 334 -7.64 5.83 -21.36
C LYS A 334 -7.14 6.84 -20.33
N LYS A 335 -7.47 8.14 -20.50
CA LYS A 335 -7.11 9.18 -19.52
C LYS A 335 -7.71 8.93 -18.13
N LEU A 336 -9.00 8.57 -18.04
CA LEU A 336 -9.64 8.29 -16.75
C LEU A 336 -9.07 7.02 -16.11
N TYR A 337 -8.85 5.99 -16.93
CA TYR A 337 -8.22 4.74 -16.52
C TYR A 337 -6.79 4.99 -15.99
N ASP A 338 -5.96 5.69 -16.75
CA ASP A 338 -4.57 6.02 -16.42
C ASP A 338 -4.51 6.89 -15.15
N SER A 339 -5.35 7.93 -15.07
CA SER A 339 -5.50 8.76 -13.87
C SER A 339 -5.85 7.91 -12.65
N PHE A 340 -6.79 6.98 -12.76
CA PHE A 340 -7.16 6.14 -11.62
C PHE A 340 -6.06 5.13 -11.26
N TYR A 341 -5.45 4.50 -12.26
CA TYR A 341 -4.34 3.56 -12.08
C TYR A 341 -3.15 4.23 -11.38
N GLU A 342 -2.79 5.45 -11.77
CA GLU A 342 -1.77 6.25 -11.09
C GLU A 342 -2.19 6.63 -9.66
N SER A 343 -3.45 6.96 -9.42
CA SER A 343 -3.96 7.24 -8.07
C SER A 343 -3.74 6.07 -7.11
N ILE A 344 -4.00 4.83 -7.57
CA ILE A 344 -3.76 3.62 -6.77
C ILE A 344 -2.26 3.39 -6.55
N LYS A 345 -1.43 3.56 -7.59
CA LYS A 345 0.02 3.45 -7.44
C LYS A 345 0.54 4.44 -6.40
N ILE A 346 0.07 5.68 -6.44
CA ILE A 346 0.42 6.75 -5.51
C ILE A 346 0.03 6.35 -4.09
N ASP A 347 -1.20 5.89 -3.85
CA ASP A 347 -1.64 5.43 -2.53
C ASP A 347 -0.75 4.29 -1.98
N LYS A 348 -0.33 3.34 -2.85
CA LYS A 348 0.61 2.27 -2.47
C LYS A 348 2.03 2.77 -2.15
N LEU A 349 2.48 3.86 -2.79
CA LEU A 349 3.80 4.45 -2.56
C LEU A 349 3.85 5.31 -1.29
N ILE A 350 2.70 5.77 -0.82
CA ILE A 350 2.59 6.68 0.31
C ILE A 350 2.46 5.90 1.63
N SER A 351 3.27 6.28 2.61
CA SER A 351 3.14 5.87 4.00
C SER A 351 2.40 6.96 4.78
N LYS A 352 1.23 6.62 5.29
CA LYS A 352 0.43 7.43 6.21
C LYS A 352 0.98 7.23 7.64
N LYS A 353 1.29 8.31 8.36
CA LYS A 353 1.90 8.28 9.71
C LYS A 353 0.95 8.75 10.82
N SER A 354 0.08 9.71 10.55
CA SER A 354 -0.90 10.24 11.53
C SER A 354 -2.30 9.65 11.35
N LYS A 355 -3.14 9.69 12.39
CA LYS A 355 -4.54 9.21 12.32
C LYS A 355 -5.34 9.95 11.22
N GLU A 356 -5.16 11.27 11.10
CA GLU A 356 -5.78 12.08 10.03
C GLU A 356 -5.35 11.65 8.63
N GLN A 357 -4.07 11.32 8.44
CA GLN A 357 -3.57 10.81 7.15
C GLN A 357 -4.17 9.44 6.79
N HIS A 358 -4.51 8.61 7.79
CA HIS A 358 -5.18 7.33 7.56
C HIS A 358 -6.64 7.49 7.10
N GLN A 359 -7.30 8.59 7.49
CA GLN A 359 -8.65 8.93 7.02
C GLN A 359 -8.64 9.44 5.57
N LEU A 360 -7.48 9.83 5.05
CA LEU A 360 -7.33 10.34 3.70
C LEU A 360 -7.39 9.18 2.68
N ASN A 361 -8.58 8.95 2.12
CA ASN A 361 -8.79 7.93 1.10
C ASN A 361 -8.43 8.46 -0.30
N LEU A 362 -7.18 8.27 -0.74
CA LEU A 362 -6.72 8.69 -2.08
C LEU A 362 -7.45 7.97 -3.22
N ILE A 363 -8.06 6.82 -2.95
CA ILE A 363 -8.78 6.02 -3.93
C ILE A 363 -10.29 6.19 -3.70
N ASN A 364 -10.77 7.41 -3.93
CA ASN A 364 -12.19 7.76 -3.88
C ASN A 364 -12.78 7.80 -5.30
N ASN A 365 -14.07 7.50 -5.45
CA ASN A 365 -14.75 7.46 -6.75
C ASN A 365 -14.74 8.83 -7.45
N ASN A 366 -14.75 9.92 -6.67
CA ASN A 366 -14.72 11.30 -7.18
C ASN A 366 -13.31 11.89 -7.34
N ARG A 367 -12.26 11.14 -6.98
CA ARG A 367 -10.88 11.62 -7.01
C ARG A 367 -10.13 11.06 -8.22
N ARG A 368 -9.46 11.95 -8.96
CA ARG A 368 -8.69 11.62 -10.16
C ARG A 368 -7.33 12.28 -10.08
N TYR A 369 -6.28 11.49 -10.28
CA TYR A 369 -4.93 12.01 -10.44
C TYR A 369 -4.81 12.76 -11.76
N LEU A 370 -4.17 13.92 -11.72
CA LEU A 370 -3.91 14.76 -12.89
C LEU A 370 -2.44 14.73 -13.25
N GLN A 371 -1.56 15.10 -12.32
CA GLN A 371 -0.14 15.28 -12.61
C GLN A 371 0.75 15.19 -11.36
N THR A 372 2.02 14.86 -11.57
CA THR A 372 3.08 14.88 -10.56
C THR A 372 4.08 15.99 -10.88
N PHE A 373 4.48 16.75 -9.86
CA PHE A 373 5.51 17.77 -9.97
C PHE A 373 6.65 17.47 -9.00
N GLU A 374 7.89 17.70 -9.44
CA GLU A 374 9.05 17.59 -8.57
C GLU A 374 9.39 18.95 -7.96
N ILE A 375 9.48 18.99 -6.62
CA ILE A 375 9.73 20.20 -5.83
C ILE A 375 11.20 20.21 -5.41
N LYS A 376 11.89 21.33 -5.66
CA LYS A 376 13.26 21.64 -5.25
C LYS A 376 13.33 22.16 -3.82
N SER A 377 12.44 23.10 -3.47
CA SER A 377 12.33 23.65 -2.11
C SER A 377 10.88 23.95 -1.74
N LEU A 378 10.62 23.87 -0.44
CA LEU A 378 9.33 24.16 0.18
C LEU A 378 9.55 25.14 1.33
N ASN A 379 8.87 26.29 1.32
CA ASN A 379 9.03 27.37 2.29
C ASN A 379 10.52 27.70 2.54
N TYR A 380 11.26 27.93 1.45
CA TYR A 380 12.71 28.21 1.42
C TYR A 380 13.64 27.08 1.90
N LYS A 381 13.11 26.03 2.51
CA LYS A 381 13.90 24.86 2.92
C LYS A 381 14.18 24.00 1.68
N LYS A 382 15.47 23.76 1.38
CA LYS A 382 15.93 22.83 0.33
C LYS A 382 15.54 21.39 0.70
N ARG A 383 14.29 21.02 0.42
CA ARG A 383 13.71 19.71 0.67
C ARG A 383 13.15 19.19 -0.64
N ARG A 384 13.89 18.28 -1.29
CA ARG A 384 13.40 17.56 -2.47
C ARG A 384 12.12 16.82 -2.11
N SER A 385 11.02 17.21 -2.73
CA SER A 385 9.68 16.70 -2.44
C SER A 385 8.94 16.40 -3.75
N LYS A 386 7.88 15.60 -3.70
CA LYS A 386 6.97 15.38 -4.84
C LYS A 386 5.60 15.93 -4.51
N MET A 387 5.00 16.66 -5.45
CA MET A 387 3.64 17.13 -5.37
C MET A 387 2.78 16.30 -6.32
N PHE A 388 1.72 15.69 -5.80
CA PHE A 388 0.70 15.04 -6.59
C PHE A 388 -0.53 15.94 -6.63
N LEU A 389 -0.94 16.31 -7.83
CA LEU A 389 -2.15 17.09 -8.09
C LEU A 389 -3.27 16.13 -8.48
N PHE A 390 -4.36 16.20 -7.73
CA PHE A 390 -5.63 15.56 -8.02
C PHE A 390 -6.66 16.62 -8.39
N ASN A 391 -7.80 16.17 -8.93
CA ASN A 391 -8.90 17.07 -9.24
C ASN A 391 -9.51 17.74 -8.02
N ASP A 392 -9.38 17.24 -6.79
CA ASP A 392 -9.97 17.84 -5.58
C ASP A 392 -8.92 18.22 -4.51
N LEU A 393 -7.67 17.77 -4.66
CA LEU A 393 -6.63 17.96 -3.66
C LEU A 393 -5.21 18.08 -4.24
N ILE A 394 -4.35 18.73 -3.46
CA ILE A 394 -2.90 18.74 -3.65
C ILE A 394 -2.25 17.98 -2.51
N LEU A 395 -1.34 17.08 -2.85
CA LEU A 395 -0.62 16.25 -1.89
C LEU A 395 0.90 16.44 -2.03
N ILE A 396 1.53 16.98 -0.98
CA ILE A 396 2.98 17.17 -0.92
C ILE A 396 3.61 16.06 -0.08
N CYS A 397 4.47 15.29 -0.73
CA CYS A 397 5.12 14.13 -0.15
C CYS A 397 6.65 14.29 -0.12
N ILE A 398 7.27 13.89 0.99
CA ILE A 398 8.73 13.88 1.16
C ILE A 398 9.23 12.43 1.06
N PRO A 399 10.32 12.15 0.32
CA PRO A 399 10.91 10.82 0.26
C PRO A 399 11.43 10.41 1.64
N ILE A 400 11.14 9.18 2.05
CA ILE A 400 11.68 8.63 3.28
C ILE A 400 13.14 8.26 3.03
N LYS A 401 14.07 8.93 3.73
CA LYS A 401 15.49 8.55 3.72
C LYS A 401 15.66 7.25 4.52
N ASN A 402 15.65 6.11 3.84
CA ASN A 402 16.07 4.85 4.44
C ASN A 402 17.57 4.64 4.14
N ASN A 403 18.41 4.73 5.16
CA ASN A 403 19.85 4.46 5.06
C ASN A 403 20.19 2.97 4.85
N PHE A 404 19.19 2.09 4.90
CA PHE A 404 19.34 0.66 4.63
C PHE A 404 18.69 0.30 3.28
N MET A 405 19.56 -0.01 2.30
CA MET A 405 19.36 -0.66 0.98
C MET A 405 17.98 -0.61 0.29
N ARG A 406 18.00 -0.15 -0.99
CA ARG A 406 17.25 -0.63 -2.18
C ARG A 406 15.77 -1.02 -2.04
N MET A 407 15.04 -0.52 -1.05
CA MET A 407 13.58 -0.62 -1.04
C MET A 407 12.97 0.42 -2.00
N LYS A 408 11.85 0.08 -2.65
CA LYS A 408 11.10 1.04 -3.51
C LYS A 408 10.94 2.36 -2.76
N LYS A 409 11.26 3.49 -3.41
CA LYS A 409 11.17 4.84 -2.81
C LYS A 409 9.75 5.04 -2.25
N LYS A 410 9.62 4.94 -0.94
CA LYS A 410 8.38 5.27 -0.23
C LYS A 410 8.39 6.75 0.11
N PHE A 411 7.20 7.36 0.12
CA PHE A 411 7.04 8.75 0.49
C PHE A 411 6.18 8.88 1.74
N THR A 412 6.41 9.92 2.53
CA THR A 412 5.51 10.31 3.63
C THR A 412 4.79 11.59 3.28
N ILE A 413 3.51 11.66 3.63
CA ILE A 413 2.71 12.88 3.48
C ILE A 413 3.29 13.95 4.41
N HIS A 414 3.73 15.06 3.83
CA HIS A 414 4.20 16.23 4.57
C HIS A 414 3.08 17.24 4.77
N LYS A 415 2.33 17.53 3.71
CA LYS A 415 1.14 18.38 3.76
C LYS A 415 0.17 17.93 2.67
N TYR A 416 -1.12 18.00 2.94
CA TYR A 416 -2.17 17.88 1.93
C TYR A 416 -3.14 19.04 2.10
N MET A 417 -3.79 19.44 1.03
CA MET A 417 -4.72 20.57 1.01
C MET A 417 -5.79 20.32 -0.03
N LYS A 418 -7.05 20.65 0.28
CA LYS A 418 -8.14 20.64 -0.69
C LYS A 418 -8.00 21.85 -1.61
N LEU A 419 -8.38 21.71 -2.88
CA LEU A 419 -8.31 22.83 -3.82
C LEU A 419 -9.22 24.00 -3.41
N GLU A 420 -10.38 23.69 -2.82
CA GLU A 420 -11.32 24.68 -2.25
C GLU A 420 -10.69 25.60 -1.18
N SER A 421 -9.62 25.15 -0.52
CA SER A 421 -8.94 25.94 0.53
C SER A 421 -7.93 26.96 -0.02
N ILE A 422 -7.72 27.01 -1.33
CA ILE A 422 -6.76 27.90 -1.99
C ILE A 422 -7.50 29.15 -2.47
N GLN A 423 -7.16 30.32 -1.92
CA GLN A 423 -7.79 31.59 -2.31
C GLN A 423 -7.04 32.25 -3.47
N HIS A 424 -5.71 32.27 -3.39
CA HIS A 424 -4.87 32.96 -4.38
C HIS A 424 -3.66 32.12 -4.73
N ILE A 425 -3.38 32.04 -6.03
CA ILE A 425 -2.14 31.48 -6.57
C ILE A 425 -1.39 32.62 -7.23
N THR A 426 -0.14 32.82 -6.83
CA THR A 426 0.73 33.80 -7.48
C THR A 426 2.07 33.16 -7.80
N SER A 427 2.52 33.27 -9.05
CA SER A 427 3.93 33.07 -9.38
C SER A 427 4.65 34.40 -9.24
N LYS A 428 5.68 34.44 -8.38
CA LYS A 428 6.53 35.63 -8.23
C LYS A 428 7.98 35.23 -8.36
N LYS A 429 8.76 36.08 -9.03
CA LYS A 429 10.22 36.06 -8.97
C LYS A 429 10.61 36.80 -7.69
N LEU A 430 11.11 36.09 -6.68
CA LEU A 430 11.54 36.74 -5.44
C LEU A 430 12.87 37.47 -5.68
N LYS A 431 13.03 38.64 -5.04
CA LYS A 431 14.12 39.60 -5.28
C LYS A 431 15.55 39.04 -5.13
N SER A 432 15.72 37.88 -4.49
CA SER A 432 17.01 37.20 -4.30
C SER A 432 17.22 35.95 -5.18
N ASP A 433 16.29 35.64 -6.09
CA ASP A 433 16.27 34.35 -6.80
C ASP A 433 16.23 34.51 -8.33
N LYS A 434 17.02 33.70 -9.05
CA LYS A 434 17.03 33.66 -10.52
C LYS A 434 15.72 33.10 -11.14
N TYR A 435 14.78 32.58 -10.34
CA TYR A 435 13.68 31.72 -10.81
C TYR A 435 12.32 32.03 -10.13
N TYR A 436 11.23 31.66 -10.80
CA TYR A 436 9.86 31.81 -10.29
C TYR A 436 9.55 30.82 -9.17
N SER A 437 8.87 31.29 -8.12
CA SER A 437 8.28 30.45 -7.07
C SER A 437 6.76 30.57 -7.12
N LEU A 438 6.08 29.44 -6.93
CA LEU A 438 4.62 29.38 -6.83
C LEU A 438 4.24 29.60 -5.37
N ILE A 439 3.41 30.61 -5.10
CA ILE A 439 2.92 30.94 -3.77
C ILE A 439 1.43 30.59 -3.74
N LEU A 440 1.06 29.64 -2.90
CA LEU A 440 -0.31 29.26 -2.60
C LEU A 440 -0.73 29.94 -1.30
N THR A 441 -1.74 30.80 -1.35
CA THR A 441 -2.35 31.43 -0.17
C THR A 441 -3.59 30.64 0.20
N LEU A 442 -3.60 30.07 1.40
CA LEU A 442 -4.70 29.29 1.96
C LEU A 442 -5.72 30.19 2.67
N THR A 443 -6.95 29.72 2.84
CA THR A 443 -8.02 30.40 3.61
C THR A 443 -7.67 30.71 5.06
N SER A 444 -6.65 30.05 5.62
CA SER A 444 -6.16 30.29 6.98
C SER A 444 -4.99 31.29 7.03
N ASP A 445 -4.84 32.16 6.02
CA ASP A 445 -3.68 33.06 5.80
C ASP A 445 -2.30 32.40 5.73
N GLN A 446 -2.26 31.06 5.68
CA GLN A 446 -1.01 30.33 5.55
C GLN A 446 -0.52 30.40 4.10
N LYS A 447 0.66 30.99 3.92
CA LYS A 447 1.36 31.01 2.62
C LYS A 447 2.26 29.79 2.48
N LEU A 448 2.14 29.11 1.35
CA LEU A 448 2.97 27.96 1.01
C LEU A 448 3.74 28.26 -0.27
N ILE A 449 5.05 28.29 -0.16
CA ILE A 449 5.96 28.69 -1.24
C ILE A 449 6.62 27.44 -1.79
N ILE A 450 6.31 27.13 -3.04
CA ILE A 450 6.79 25.96 -3.78
C ILE A 450 7.76 26.41 -4.86
N ARG A 451 8.92 25.78 -4.90
CA ARG A 451 9.84 25.90 -6.02
C ARG A 451 9.97 24.57 -6.73
N PHE A 452 9.60 24.53 -8.00
CA PHE A 452 9.71 23.33 -8.83
C PHE A 452 11.15 23.09 -9.27
N ILE A 453 11.47 21.84 -9.63
CA ILE A 453 12.77 21.51 -10.25
C ILE A 453 12.82 22.05 -11.68
N GLU A 454 11.72 21.93 -12.43
CA GLU A 454 11.57 22.50 -13.77
C GLU A 454 11.10 23.95 -13.69
N GLU A 455 12.06 24.84 -13.44
CA GLU A 455 11.80 26.25 -13.11
C GLU A 455 11.18 27.04 -14.29
N LYS A 456 11.37 26.59 -15.54
CA LYS A 456 10.81 27.22 -16.77
C LYS A 456 9.29 27.04 -16.94
N ASN A 457 8.70 26.01 -16.32
CA ASN A 457 7.27 25.69 -16.50
C ASN A 457 6.37 26.22 -15.37
N THR A 458 6.91 26.98 -14.43
CA THR A 458 6.18 27.43 -13.22
C THR A 458 4.89 28.21 -13.54
N ILE A 459 4.91 29.03 -14.60
CA ILE A 459 3.72 29.78 -15.06
C ILE A 459 2.68 28.84 -15.70
N GLY A 460 3.12 27.83 -16.44
CA GLY A 460 2.23 26.80 -16.99
C GLY A 460 1.59 25.96 -15.88
N TYR A 461 2.35 25.62 -14.85
CA TYR A 461 1.86 24.90 -13.67
C TYR A 461 0.88 25.72 -12.85
N GLN A 462 1.08 27.04 -12.74
CA GLN A 462 0.09 27.95 -12.16
C GLN A 462 -1.23 27.88 -12.92
N LYS A 463 -1.21 28.13 -14.24
CA LYS A 463 -2.43 28.13 -15.06
C LYS A 463 -3.20 26.81 -14.99
N GLN A 464 -2.48 25.69 -14.92
CA GLN A 464 -3.10 24.38 -14.77
C GLN A 464 -3.81 24.22 -13.41
N ILE A 465 -3.18 24.61 -12.31
CA ILE A 465 -3.79 24.52 -10.98
C ILE A 465 -4.98 25.49 -10.89
N GLU A 466 -4.85 26.71 -11.41
CA GLU A 466 -5.95 27.69 -11.46
C GLU A 466 -7.15 27.15 -12.25
N LYS A 467 -6.92 26.56 -13.43
CA LYS A 467 -7.99 25.93 -14.19
C LYS A 467 -8.72 24.86 -13.38
N GLN A 468 -7.99 24.04 -12.62
CA GLN A 468 -8.62 23.00 -11.79
C GLN A 468 -9.37 23.56 -10.58
N ILE A 469 -8.99 24.73 -10.06
CA ILE A 469 -9.78 25.40 -9.01
C ILE A 469 -11.10 25.88 -9.59
N VAL A 470 -11.06 26.53 -10.76
CA VAL A 470 -12.26 27.03 -11.47
C VAL A 470 -13.20 25.88 -11.85
N ASP A 471 -12.65 24.77 -12.36
CA ASP A 471 -13.42 23.59 -12.76
C ASP A 471 -14.10 22.87 -11.56
N ASN A 472 -13.69 23.13 -10.31
CA ASN A 472 -14.33 22.56 -9.11
C ASN A 472 -15.37 23.47 -8.47
N THR A 473 -15.27 24.79 -8.69
CA THR A 473 -16.21 25.77 -8.14
C THR A 473 -17.51 25.88 -8.95
N ASN A 474 -17.47 25.41 -10.21
CA ASN A 474 -18.61 25.31 -11.13
C ASN A 474 -19.11 23.87 -11.23
#